data_AF-A0A954VG86-F1
#
_entry.id   AF-A0A954VG86-F1
#
_cell.length_a   1.000
_cell.length_b   1.000
_cell.length_c   1.000
_cell.angle_alpha   90.00
_cell.angle_beta   90.00
_cell.angle_gamma   90.00
#
_symmetry.space_group_name_H-M   'P 1'
#
loop_
_entity.id
_entity.type
_entity.pdbx_description
1 polymer ?
#
loop_
_entity_poly.entity_id
_entity_poly.type
_entity_poly.pdbx_seq_one_letter_code
_entity_poly.pdbx_strand_id
1 'polypeptide(L)'
;MSNSTTTRQKSLSVHRTRGAQGLRTQKVDVVASVLMSFLIVLGMIVVLLFVVWLTRTLTWAPGVIEIVDERIAGRGDHAEGFERDIEPPGAEDVELLTEPTLAETLEAVTQAATNVAASLESFDSESLASTTGKGRGDNRPPGPLGDGDDIVPRYDRWELKFMAKGLKPYASQLDFFKIELGCVGGGVRTVDYASQLASSPQKRSGESEAEKRLYFMWRQEGPLKEFDRQLLSQASITTQNRQILKFIPPALEDVLEQTEMRYAQSKGHNSVKEIAKTVFECQGAGSGYTFVVIQQHYRIPK
;
A
#
# COMPACT_ATOMS: atom_id res chain seq x y z
N MET A 1 -75.70 -28.43 -79.30
CA MET A 1 -74.38 -28.82 -78.76
C MET A 1 -73.42 -27.69 -79.08
N SER A 2 -72.58 -27.27 -78.12
CA SER A 2 -71.48 -26.27 -78.28
C SER A 2 -71.90 -24.84 -78.71
N ASN A 3 -71.17 -23.76 -78.42
CA ASN A 3 -70.09 -23.48 -77.45
C ASN A 3 -70.00 -21.93 -77.30
N SER A 4 -69.48 -21.41 -76.16
CA SER A 4 -68.78 -20.09 -75.96
C SER A 4 -69.35 -18.80 -76.61
N THR A 5 -69.51 -17.63 -75.97
CA THR A 5 -68.52 -16.70 -75.34
C THR A 5 -69.28 -15.35 -75.11
N THR A 6 -68.88 -14.31 -74.35
CA THR A 6 -68.01 -14.09 -73.16
C THR A 6 -68.14 -12.60 -72.74
N THR A 7 -67.72 -12.22 -71.51
CA THR A 7 -67.56 -10.83 -70.97
C THR A 7 -68.84 -10.02 -70.66
N ARG A 8 -68.88 -9.08 -69.68
CA ARG A 8 -67.82 -8.39 -68.91
C ARG A 8 -68.30 -7.81 -67.54
N GLN A 9 -67.37 -7.68 -66.58
CA GLN A 9 -67.31 -6.68 -65.48
C GLN A 9 -68.35 -6.79 -64.31
N LYS A 10 -68.05 -6.40 -63.06
CA LYS A 10 -66.85 -5.76 -62.46
C LYS A 10 -66.67 -6.16 -60.98
N SER A 11 -65.42 -6.16 -60.50
CA SER A 11 -65.01 -6.43 -59.11
C SER A 11 -65.44 -5.36 -58.11
N LEU A 12 -65.77 -5.76 -56.86
CA LEU A 12 -65.56 -4.94 -55.64
C LEU A 12 -65.69 -5.81 -54.36
N SER A 13 -64.69 -6.66 -54.11
CA SER A 13 -64.58 -7.41 -52.84
C SER A 13 -64.05 -6.50 -51.73
N VAL A 14 -64.95 -5.81 -51.03
CA VAL A 14 -64.60 -4.91 -49.92
C VAL A 14 -64.03 -5.71 -48.75
N HIS A 15 -62.75 -5.49 -48.45
CA HIS A 15 -62.13 -5.90 -47.20
C HIS A 15 -62.77 -5.12 -46.04
N ARG A 16 -63.83 -5.69 -45.42
CA ARG A 16 -64.41 -5.12 -44.20
C ARG A 16 -63.85 -5.85 -42.99
N THR A 17 -62.97 -5.13 -42.29
CA THR A 17 -62.44 -5.40 -40.95
C THR A 17 -63.33 -6.33 -40.11
N ARG A 18 -62.75 -7.45 -39.67
CA ARG A 18 -63.28 -8.25 -38.56
C ARG A 18 -63.14 -7.41 -37.29
N GLY A 19 -64.16 -6.60 -37.02
CA GLY A 19 -64.21 -5.75 -35.83
C GLY A 19 -64.16 -6.59 -34.56
N ALA A 20 -63.53 -6.05 -33.52
CA ALA A 20 -63.54 -6.62 -32.18
C ALA A 20 -64.99 -6.76 -31.70
N GLN A 21 -65.53 -7.98 -31.71
CA GLN A 21 -66.79 -8.31 -31.05
C GLN A 21 -66.49 -8.64 -29.59
N GLY A 22 -67.20 -7.96 -28.69
CA GLY A 22 -66.75 -7.77 -27.32
C GLY A 22 -66.59 -9.07 -26.51
N LEU A 23 -65.34 -9.39 -26.18
CA LEU A 23 -65.02 -10.20 -25.01
C LEU A 23 -65.49 -9.45 -23.76
N ARG A 24 -66.70 -9.78 -23.29
CA ARG A 24 -67.15 -9.39 -21.94
C ARG A 24 -66.25 -10.11 -20.94
N THR A 25 -65.28 -9.40 -20.37
CA THR A 25 -64.48 -9.86 -19.24
C THR A 25 -65.41 -10.35 -18.15
N GLN A 26 -65.44 -11.66 -17.90
CA GLN A 26 -66.16 -12.18 -16.74
C GLN A 26 -65.48 -11.66 -15.47
N LYS A 27 -66.25 -11.40 -14.41
CA LYS A 27 -65.70 -10.93 -13.13
C LYS A 27 -64.61 -11.88 -12.60
N VAL A 28 -64.73 -13.17 -12.90
CA VAL A 28 -63.75 -14.22 -12.59
C VAL A 28 -62.39 -13.97 -13.24
N ASP A 29 -62.37 -13.50 -14.49
CA ASP A 29 -61.15 -13.29 -15.29
C ASP A 29 -60.32 -12.11 -14.76
N VAL A 30 -61.01 -11.06 -14.27
CA VAL A 30 -60.40 -9.93 -13.55
C VAL A 30 -59.83 -10.38 -12.20
N VAL A 31 -60.55 -11.22 -11.45
CA VAL A 31 -60.04 -11.76 -10.17
C VAL A 31 -58.85 -12.69 -10.38
N ALA A 32 -58.89 -13.55 -11.41
CA ALA A 32 -57.80 -14.47 -11.74
C ALA A 32 -56.52 -13.73 -12.18
N SER A 33 -56.65 -12.69 -13.01
CA SER A 33 -55.50 -11.87 -13.44
C SER A 33 -54.92 -11.02 -12.31
N VAL A 34 -55.75 -10.48 -11.40
CA VAL A 34 -55.26 -9.82 -10.17
C VAL A 34 -54.52 -10.80 -9.25
N LEU A 35 -55.04 -12.01 -9.07
CA LEU A 35 -54.42 -13.04 -8.23
C LEU A 35 -53.08 -13.51 -8.82
N MET A 36 -53.00 -13.73 -10.13
CA MET A 36 -51.74 -14.07 -10.80
C MET A 36 -50.73 -12.92 -10.76
N SER A 37 -51.17 -11.67 -10.96
CA SER A 37 -50.30 -10.49 -10.82
C SER A 37 -49.69 -10.43 -9.41
N PHE A 38 -50.51 -10.62 -8.37
CA PHE A 38 -50.05 -10.64 -6.98
C PHE A 38 -49.04 -11.78 -6.71
N LEU A 39 -49.29 -12.99 -7.23
CA LEU A 39 -48.36 -14.12 -7.12
C LEU A 39 -47.02 -13.85 -7.79
N ILE A 40 -47.01 -13.25 -8.98
CA ILE A 40 -45.79 -12.91 -9.72
C ILE A 40 -44.99 -11.83 -8.99
N VAL A 41 -45.65 -10.78 -8.49
CA VAL A 41 -45.01 -9.72 -7.70
C VAL A 41 -44.40 -10.28 -6.41
N LEU A 42 -45.15 -11.12 -5.68
CA LEU A 42 -44.66 -11.75 -4.46
C LEU A 42 -43.46 -12.68 -4.73
N GLY A 43 -43.53 -13.48 -5.80
CA GLY A 43 -42.43 -14.32 -6.24
C GLY A 43 -41.18 -13.51 -6.60
N MET A 44 -41.33 -12.39 -7.31
CA MET A 44 -40.21 -11.52 -7.67
C MET A 44 -39.55 -10.87 -6.43
N ILE A 45 -40.34 -10.46 -5.43
CA ILE A 45 -39.82 -9.97 -4.14
C ILE A 45 -39.02 -11.06 -3.43
N VAL A 46 -39.52 -12.30 -3.36
CA VAL A 46 -38.80 -13.43 -2.74
C VAL A 46 -37.49 -13.74 -3.47
N VAL A 47 -37.48 -13.70 -4.80
CA VAL A 47 -36.26 -13.87 -5.60
C VAL A 47 -35.26 -12.73 -5.35
N LEU A 48 -35.71 -11.48 -5.25
CA LEU A 48 -34.85 -10.34 -4.93
C LEU A 48 -34.22 -10.47 -3.53
N LEU A 49 -35.03 -10.86 -2.53
CA LEU A 49 -34.54 -11.14 -1.18
C LEU A 49 -33.58 -12.34 -1.15
N PHE A 50 -33.82 -13.37 -1.96
CA PHE A 50 -32.91 -14.51 -2.12
C PHE A 50 -31.57 -14.09 -2.75
N VAL A 51 -31.57 -13.22 -3.77
CA VAL A 51 -30.33 -12.68 -4.36
C VAL A 51 -29.56 -11.82 -3.34
N VAL A 52 -30.25 -10.97 -2.58
CA VAL A 52 -29.61 -10.17 -1.51
C VAL A 52 -29.05 -11.06 -0.40
N TRP A 53 -29.79 -12.09 0.00
CA TRP A 53 -29.34 -13.08 0.98
C TRP A 53 -28.11 -13.85 0.46
N LEU A 54 -28.15 -14.34 -0.79
CA LEU A 54 -27.06 -15.07 -1.43
C LEU A 54 -25.80 -14.20 -1.55
N THR A 55 -25.95 -12.94 -1.97
CA THR A 55 -24.85 -11.97 -2.06
C THR A 55 -24.25 -11.67 -0.68
N ARG A 56 -25.07 -11.67 0.38
CA ARG A 56 -24.61 -11.49 1.77
C ARG A 56 -23.96 -12.75 2.36
N THR A 57 -24.34 -13.94 1.92
CA THR A 57 -23.76 -15.21 2.41
C THR A 57 -22.53 -15.66 1.62
N LEU A 58 -22.39 -15.26 0.36
CA LEU A 58 -21.17 -15.44 -0.45
C LEU A 58 -20.11 -14.34 -0.23
N THR A 59 -20.12 -13.65 0.91
CA THR A 59 -18.97 -12.84 1.29
C THR A 59 -17.81 -13.78 1.64
N TRP A 60 -16.87 -13.95 0.70
CA TRP A 60 -15.56 -14.53 1.01
C TRP A 60 -14.97 -13.73 2.17
N ALA A 61 -14.91 -14.34 3.35
CA ALA A 61 -14.13 -13.79 4.44
C ALA A 61 -12.70 -13.61 3.92
N PRO A 62 -12.08 -12.42 4.03
CA PRO A 62 -10.65 -12.31 3.75
C PRO A 62 -9.97 -13.34 4.64
N GLY A 63 -9.24 -14.27 4.03
CA GLY A 63 -8.63 -15.37 4.74
C GLY A 63 -7.87 -14.84 5.95
N VAL A 64 -8.13 -15.40 7.12
CA VAL A 64 -7.33 -15.12 8.31
C VAL A 64 -5.93 -15.63 7.97
N ILE A 65 -5.05 -14.71 7.59
CA ILE A 65 -3.63 -15.00 7.46
C ILE A 65 -3.19 -15.33 8.87
N GLU A 66 -2.85 -16.60 9.12
CA GLU A 66 -2.28 -16.99 10.40
C GLU A 66 -1.02 -16.16 10.62
N ILE A 67 -1.02 -15.37 11.69
CA ILE A 67 0.16 -14.65 12.16
C ILE A 67 1.11 -15.74 12.68
N VAL A 68 2.01 -16.19 11.82
CA VAL A 68 3.00 -17.19 12.17
C VAL A 68 4.08 -16.49 12.98
N ASP A 69 4.30 -16.94 14.22
CA ASP A 69 5.46 -16.53 15.02
C ASP A 69 6.75 -16.87 14.25
N GLU A 70 7.29 -15.89 13.51
CA GLU A 70 8.51 -16.00 12.72
C GLU A 70 9.69 -16.33 13.66
N ARG A 71 10.08 -17.61 13.75
CA ARG A 71 11.28 -18.04 14.47
C ARG A 71 12.53 -17.64 13.70
N ILE A 72 12.89 -16.37 13.80
CA ILE A 72 14.07 -15.78 13.14
C ILE A 72 15.35 -16.55 13.52
N ALA A 73 16.09 -17.04 12.53
CA ALA A 73 17.45 -17.52 12.76
C ALA A 73 18.34 -16.37 13.27
N GLY A 74 19.00 -16.55 14.41
CA GLY A 74 19.82 -15.50 15.07
C GLY A 74 21.01 -14.96 14.25
N ARG A 75 21.26 -15.54 13.07
CA ARG A 75 22.11 -15.01 11.99
C ARG A 75 21.68 -15.63 10.65
N GLY A 76 20.45 -15.35 10.21
CA GLY A 76 19.95 -15.76 8.89
C GLY A 76 20.74 -15.15 7.73
N ASP A 77 20.67 -15.79 6.55
CA ASP A 77 21.43 -15.37 5.36
C ASP A 77 20.85 -14.05 4.81
N HIS A 78 21.72 -13.13 4.39
CA HIS A 78 21.24 -11.87 3.83
C HIS A 78 20.59 -12.10 2.46
N ALA A 79 19.64 -11.25 2.08
CA ALA A 79 19.10 -11.29 0.73
C ALA A 79 20.22 -10.92 -0.25
N GLU A 80 20.61 -11.86 -1.12
CA GLU A 80 21.74 -11.65 -2.04
C GLU A 80 21.48 -10.41 -2.92
N GLY A 81 22.43 -9.46 -2.89
CA GLY A 81 22.31 -8.16 -3.57
C GLY A 81 21.90 -6.97 -2.68
N PHE A 82 21.66 -7.16 -1.38
CA PHE A 82 21.42 -6.07 -0.42
C PHE A 82 22.50 -6.05 0.68
N GLU A 83 23.39 -5.06 0.63
CA GLU A 83 24.48 -4.91 1.60
C GLU A 83 24.01 -4.23 2.90
N ARG A 84 24.66 -4.57 4.03
CA ARG A 84 24.34 -3.96 5.34
C ARG A 84 24.92 -2.58 5.53
N ASP A 85 26.14 -2.39 5.03
CA ASP A 85 26.78 -1.10 4.88
C ASP A 85 26.64 -0.72 3.41
N ILE A 86 26.09 0.46 3.15
CA ILE A 86 26.38 1.16 1.89
C ILE A 86 27.88 1.48 1.96
N GLU A 87 28.62 1.14 0.92
CA GLU A 87 30.05 1.39 0.81
C GLU A 87 30.35 2.83 1.25
N PRO A 88 31.21 3.06 2.27
CA PRO A 88 31.60 4.41 2.64
C PRO A 88 32.20 5.07 1.40
N PRO A 89 31.84 6.33 1.09
CA PRO A 89 32.08 6.92 -0.23
C PRO A 89 33.53 6.70 -0.65
N GLY A 90 33.71 6.14 -1.85
CA GLY A 90 35.02 5.88 -2.43
C GLY A 90 35.87 7.14 -2.38
N ALA A 91 37.18 6.97 -2.18
CA ALA A 91 38.08 8.11 -1.95
C ALA A 91 38.22 9.06 -3.16
N GLU A 92 37.58 8.74 -4.29
CA GLU A 92 37.35 9.61 -5.44
C GLU A 92 36.23 10.67 -5.27
N ASP A 93 35.23 10.47 -4.40
CA ASP A 93 34.09 11.41 -4.22
C ASP A 93 34.37 12.54 -3.20
N VAL A 94 35.63 12.68 -2.74
CA VAL A 94 36.07 13.86 -1.99
C VAL A 94 36.45 14.98 -2.96
N GLU A 95 35.47 15.49 -3.71
CA GLU A 95 35.60 16.84 -4.26
C GLU A 95 35.84 17.79 -3.08
N LEU A 96 37.02 18.41 -3.06
CA LEU A 96 37.37 19.36 -2.01
C LEU A 96 36.34 20.50 -2.04
N LEU A 97 35.52 20.56 -0.99
CA LEU A 97 34.69 21.72 -0.64
C LEU A 97 35.60 22.91 -0.27
N THR A 98 36.25 23.44 -1.30
CA THR A 98 36.89 24.75 -1.28
C THR A 98 35.77 25.74 -1.55
N GLU A 99 35.43 26.57 -0.56
CA GLU A 99 34.34 27.53 -0.67
C GLU A 99 34.58 28.46 -1.88
N PRO A 100 33.73 28.42 -2.93
CA PRO A 100 33.94 29.26 -4.10
C PRO A 100 33.72 30.71 -3.73
N THR A 101 34.69 31.56 -4.03
CA THR A 101 34.56 33.00 -3.74
C THR A 101 33.46 33.61 -4.61
N LEU A 102 32.76 34.62 -4.09
CA LEU A 102 31.54 35.20 -4.66
C LEU A 102 31.67 35.81 -6.08
N ALA A 103 32.86 35.76 -6.69
CA ALA A 103 33.09 36.17 -8.08
C ALA A 103 32.72 35.08 -9.11
N GLU A 104 32.87 33.79 -8.77
CA GLU A 104 32.76 32.68 -9.75
C GLU A 104 31.31 32.19 -9.95
N THR A 105 30.42 32.46 -8.99
CA THR A 105 29.00 32.05 -9.07
C THR A 105 28.19 32.78 -10.15
N LEU A 106 28.65 33.94 -10.65
CA LEU A 106 27.95 34.66 -11.72
C LEU A 106 28.25 34.11 -13.13
N GLU A 107 29.38 33.44 -13.33
CA GLU A 107 29.73 32.84 -14.62
C GLU A 107 28.96 31.51 -14.83
N ALA A 108 28.87 30.69 -13.77
CA ALA A 108 28.17 29.40 -13.76
C ALA A 108 26.67 29.49 -14.11
N VAL A 109 25.99 30.57 -13.68
CA VAL A 109 24.55 30.78 -13.96
C VAL A 109 24.29 30.97 -15.47
N THR A 110 25.27 31.47 -16.22
CA THR A 110 25.12 31.71 -17.67
C THR A 110 25.19 30.41 -18.48
N GLN A 111 26.03 29.44 -18.09
CA GLN A 111 26.13 28.15 -18.78
C GLN A 111 24.95 27.22 -18.47
N ALA A 112 24.37 27.32 -17.26
CA ALA A 112 23.21 26.53 -16.86
C ALA A 112 21.98 26.76 -17.76
N ALA A 113 21.81 27.97 -18.31
CA ALA A 113 20.69 28.30 -19.20
C ALA A 113 20.76 27.61 -20.58
N THR A 114 21.95 27.23 -21.06
CA THR A 114 22.13 26.62 -22.39
C THR A 114 21.88 25.12 -22.40
N ASN A 115 22.17 24.41 -21.30
CA ASN A 115 22.06 22.95 -21.23
C ASN A 115 20.62 22.41 -21.07
N VAL A 116 19.66 23.25 -20.67
CA VAL A 116 18.25 22.85 -20.50
C VAL A 116 17.59 22.53 -21.85
N ALA A 117 18.07 23.09 -22.97
CA ALA A 117 17.54 22.80 -24.29
C ALA A 117 18.05 21.46 -24.89
N ALA A 118 19.18 20.93 -24.40
CA ALA A 118 19.80 19.71 -24.95
C ALA A 118 19.42 18.44 -24.17
N SER A 119 18.93 18.56 -22.93
CA SER A 119 18.61 17.43 -22.03
C SER A 119 17.18 16.89 -22.15
N LEU A 120 16.39 17.40 -23.09
CA LEU A 120 14.99 17.00 -23.29
C LEU A 120 14.76 15.96 -24.41
N GLU A 121 15.77 15.68 -25.25
CA GLU A 121 15.67 14.76 -26.39
C GLU A 121 16.13 13.32 -26.06
N SER A 122 16.79 13.10 -24.91
CA SER A 122 17.53 11.85 -24.61
C SER A 122 16.94 11.02 -23.47
N PHE A 123 15.63 11.10 -23.24
CA PHE A 123 14.92 10.35 -22.18
C PHE A 123 14.23 9.06 -22.65
N ASP A 124 14.57 8.55 -23.84
CA ASP A 124 14.00 7.31 -24.37
C ASP A 124 14.99 6.13 -24.33
N SER A 125 14.68 5.17 -23.45
CA SER A 125 14.99 3.73 -23.59
C SER A 125 16.44 3.21 -23.67
N GLU A 126 17.35 3.53 -22.72
CA GLU A 126 18.61 2.75 -22.60
C GLU A 126 19.31 2.67 -21.21
N SER A 127 18.59 2.41 -20.10
CA SER A 127 19.23 2.14 -18.78
C SER A 127 18.73 0.90 -18.00
N LEU A 128 17.90 0.06 -18.62
CA LEU A 128 17.42 -1.20 -18.01
C LEU A 128 18.28 -2.43 -18.37
N ALA A 129 19.60 -2.38 -18.12
CA ALA A 129 20.48 -3.56 -17.90
C ALA A 129 21.98 -3.19 -17.78
N SER A 130 22.54 -3.13 -16.56
CA SER A 130 23.99 -3.40 -16.31
C SER A 130 24.49 -3.30 -14.85
N THR A 131 23.62 -3.33 -13.82
CA THR A 131 24.05 -3.31 -12.41
C THR A 131 24.00 -4.70 -11.73
N THR A 132 24.57 -5.73 -12.36
CA THR A 132 24.73 -7.06 -11.74
C THR A 132 25.97 -7.08 -10.81
N GLY A 133 25.94 -6.28 -9.75
CA GLY A 133 26.91 -6.34 -8.67
C GLY A 133 26.60 -7.51 -7.72
N LYS A 134 27.46 -8.54 -7.70
CA LYS A 134 27.36 -9.65 -6.72
C LYS A 134 28.03 -9.30 -5.39
N GLY A 135 27.74 -8.11 -4.86
CA GLY A 135 28.28 -7.61 -3.59
C GLY A 135 27.86 -8.51 -2.43
N ARG A 136 28.80 -9.33 -1.93
CA ARG A 136 28.67 -10.05 -0.66
C ARG A 136 29.32 -9.18 0.42
N GLY A 137 28.62 -8.12 0.82
CA GLY A 137 29.02 -7.28 1.94
C GLY A 137 29.26 -8.11 3.22
N ASP A 138 30.37 -7.78 3.91
CA ASP A 138 30.99 -8.51 5.02
C ASP A 138 31.64 -9.87 4.67
N ASN A 139 32.98 -9.87 4.54
CA ASN A 139 33.82 -11.05 4.33
C ASN A 139 33.98 -11.96 5.57
N ARG A 140 33.22 -11.73 6.64
CA ARG A 140 33.22 -12.63 7.82
C ARG A 140 32.49 -13.92 7.47
N PRO A 141 33.03 -15.10 7.85
CA PRO A 141 32.34 -16.37 7.64
C PRO A 141 30.93 -16.32 8.23
N PRO A 142 29.91 -16.87 7.53
CA PRO A 142 28.59 -17.08 8.12
C PRO A 142 28.74 -17.77 9.47
N GLY A 143 28.06 -17.24 10.49
CA GLY A 143 28.01 -17.93 11.77
C GLY A 143 27.31 -19.29 11.58
N PRO A 144 27.48 -20.25 12.52
CA PRO A 144 26.68 -21.46 12.51
C PRO A 144 25.20 -21.07 12.43
N LEU A 145 24.44 -21.74 11.54
CA LEU A 145 23.02 -21.48 11.37
C LEU A 145 22.33 -21.68 12.73
N GLY A 146 21.67 -20.64 13.24
CA GLY A 146 20.80 -20.78 14.39
C GLY A 146 19.52 -21.55 14.02
N ASP A 147 18.90 -22.21 14.98
CA ASP A 147 17.68 -23.04 14.83
C ASP A 147 16.41 -22.21 14.54
N GLY A 148 16.44 -21.41 13.48
CA GLY A 148 15.33 -20.61 13.00
C GLY A 148 15.19 -20.67 11.48
N ASP A 149 14.06 -20.16 11.00
CA ASP A 149 13.80 -20.06 9.58
C ASP A 149 14.72 -19.04 8.90
N ASP A 150 15.17 -19.36 7.69
CA ASP A 150 15.89 -18.44 6.81
C ASP A 150 14.91 -17.40 6.22
N ILE A 151 14.55 -16.42 7.06
CA ILE A 151 13.65 -15.31 6.77
C ILE A 151 14.38 -13.99 7.08
N VAL A 152 14.25 -12.98 6.20
CA VAL A 152 14.71 -11.63 6.49
C VAL A 152 13.81 -11.03 7.59
N PRO A 153 14.34 -10.65 8.77
CA PRO A 153 13.51 -10.17 9.89
C PRO A 153 12.74 -8.89 9.56
N ARG A 154 11.53 -8.71 10.11
CA ARG A 154 10.66 -7.54 9.86
C ARG A 154 11.36 -6.18 9.97
N TYR A 155 12.26 -6.01 10.96
CA TYR A 155 13.02 -4.77 11.16
C TYR A 155 14.04 -4.43 10.05
N ASP A 156 14.51 -5.43 9.30
CA ASP A 156 15.38 -5.24 8.13
C ASP A 156 14.58 -5.36 6.81
N ARG A 157 13.57 -6.23 6.76
CA ARG A 157 12.67 -6.47 5.61
C ARG A 157 11.82 -5.25 5.29
N TRP A 158 11.28 -4.57 6.29
CA TRP A 158 10.31 -3.49 6.08
C TRP A 158 10.98 -2.10 5.95
N GLU A 159 10.29 -1.20 5.26
CA GLU A 159 10.61 0.22 5.17
C GLU A 159 9.30 1.03 5.11
N LEU A 160 9.16 2.02 6.00
CA LEU A 160 7.94 2.83 6.12
C LEU A 160 8.20 4.24 5.58
N LYS A 161 7.63 4.56 4.41
CA LYS A 161 7.70 5.89 3.79
C LYS A 161 6.47 6.73 4.19
N PHE A 162 6.71 7.95 4.66
CA PHE A 162 5.65 8.88 5.06
C PHE A 162 5.57 10.05 4.07
N MET A 163 4.46 10.15 3.34
CA MET A 163 4.24 11.21 2.33
C MET A 163 3.67 12.50 2.93
N ALA A 164 4.29 12.99 4.00
CA ALA A 164 3.83 14.16 4.75
C ALA A 164 4.51 15.47 4.30
N LYS A 165 3.72 16.40 3.78
CA LYS A 165 4.19 17.76 3.42
C LYS A 165 4.16 18.70 4.63
N GLY A 166 5.06 18.45 5.58
CA GLY A 166 5.29 19.30 6.76
C GLY A 166 4.97 18.65 8.11
N LEU A 167 5.34 19.35 9.19
CA LEU A 167 5.31 18.85 10.58
C LEU A 167 3.92 18.38 11.05
N LYS A 168 2.87 19.18 10.84
CA LYS A 168 1.50 18.86 11.30
C LYS A 168 0.91 17.60 10.65
N PRO A 169 0.82 17.48 9.30
CA PRO A 169 0.28 16.27 8.68
C PRO A 169 1.13 15.04 9.00
N TYR A 170 2.44 15.20 9.19
CA TYR A 170 3.32 14.12 9.62
C TYR A 170 2.98 13.62 11.03
N ALA A 171 2.84 14.53 11.99
CA ALA A 171 2.41 14.20 13.34
C ALA A 171 1.02 13.52 13.35
N SER A 172 0.10 13.98 12.50
CA SER A 172 -1.22 13.35 12.35
C SER A 172 -1.15 11.92 11.81
N GLN A 173 -0.20 11.60 10.92
CA GLN A 173 0.03 10.23 10.45
C GLN A 173 0.52 9.34 11.60
N LEU A 174 1.53 9.80 12.36
CA LEU A 174 2.06 9.06 13.51
C LEU A 174 0.97 8.80 14.57
N ASP A 175 0.19 9.83 14.93
CA ASP A 175 -0.89 9.74 15.92
C ASP A 175 -2.08 8.89 15.46
N PHE A 176 -2.37 8.84 14.16
CA PHE A 176 -3.40 7.97 13.61
C PHE A 176 -3.02 6.49 13.80
N PHE A 177 -1.79 6.15 13.43
CA PHE A 177 -1.25 4.79 13.56
C PHE A 177 -0.77 4.42 14.98
N LYS A 178 -0.89 5.34 15.95
CA LYS A 178 -0.39 5.18 17.33
C LYS A 178 1.11 4.84 17.42
N ILE A 179 1.89 5.35 16.46
CA ILE A 179 3.35 5.25 16.47
C ILE A 179 3.87 6.24 17.52
N GLU A 180 4.57 5.72 18.53
CA GLU A 180 5.26 6.55 19.52
C GLU A 180 6.66 6.89 18.99
N LEU A 181 7.07 8.16 19.09
CA LEU A 181 8.49 8.50 18.96
C LEU A 181 9.18 8.20 20.29
N GLY A 182 10.44 7.80 20.26
CA GLY A 182 11.22 7.71 21.47
C GLY A 182 12.69 8.04 21.29
N CYS A 183 13.38 8.20 22.42
CA CYS A 183 14.72 8.73 22.49
C CYS A 183 15.56 7.94 23.49
N VAL A 184 16.71 7.43 23.05
CA VAL A 184 17.58 6.52 23.84
C VAL A 184 19.06 6.94 23.78
N GLY A 185 19.83 6.54 24.79
CA GLY A 185 21.26 6.88 24.87
C GLY A 185 21.52 8.24 25.53
N GLY A 186 22.64 8.89 25.19
CA GLY A 186 23.04 10.17 25.80
C GLY A 186 23.33 10.07 27.31
N GLY A 187 23.72 8.88 27.80
CA GLY A 187 23.92 8.60 29.23
C GLY A 187 22.63 8.26 30.01
N VAL A 188 21.45 8.39 29.37
CA VAL A 188 20.16 8.07 30.00
C VAL A 188 19.86 6.58 29.81
N ARG A 189 19.62 5.86 30.93
CA ARG A 189 19.28 4.41 30.94
C ARG A 189 17.83 4.10 30.57
N THR A 190 16.95 5.10 30.62
CA THR A 190 15.54 4.99 30.26
C THR A 190 15.29 5.45 28.83
N VAL A 191 14.29 4.84 28.20
CA VAL A 191 13.70 5.33 26.96
C VAL A 191 12.70 6.43 27.33
N ASP A 192 12.83 7.62 26.74
CA ASP A 192 11.75 8.60 26.73
C ASP A 192 10.87 8.37 25.51
N TYR A 193 9.56 8.41 25.68
CA TYR A 193 8.55 8.24 24.65
C TYR A 193 7.71 9.52 24.53
N ALA A 194 7.33 9.88 23.31
CA ALA A 194 6.33 10.89 23.00
C ALA A 194 5.16 10.30 22.19
N SER A 195 3.95 10.66 22.60
CA SER A 195 2.67 10.27 21.98
C SER A 195 1.73 11.50 21.87
N GLN A 196 0.62 11.41 21.13
CA GLN A 196 -0.29 12.55 20.87
C GLN A 196 0.40 13.77 20.22
N LEU A 197 1.34 13.48 19.33
CA LEU A 197 2.29 14.41 18.70
C LEU A 197 1.60 15.53 17.90
N ALA A 198 0.42 15.27 17.34
CA ALA A 198 -0.30 16.22 16.50
C ALA A 198 -1.14 17.24 17.28
N SER A 199 -1.34 17.00 18.58
CA SER A 199 -2.33 17.72 19.39
C SER A 199 -1.71 18.27 20.69
N SER A 200 -1.44 17.40 21.66
CA SER A 200 -0.81 17.74 22.93
C SER A 200 0.21 16.66 23.28
N PRO A 201 1.48 16.83 22.83
CA PRO A 201 2.52 15.82 23.00
C PRO A 201 2.69 15.41 24.46
N GLN A 202 2.40 14.15 24.76
CA GLN A 202 2.56 13.56 26.10
C GLN A 202 3.93 12.88 26.20
N LYS A 203 4.62 13.08 27.32
CA LYS A 203 5.88 12.41 27.64
C LYS A 203 5.64 11.24 28.59
N ARG A 204 6.24 10.09 28.28
CA ARG A 204 6.38 8.93 29.16
C ARG A 204 7.86 8.53 29.21
N SER A 205 8.34 8.01 30.34
CA SER A 205 9.67 7.39 30.41
C SER A 205 9.51 5.94 30.86
N GLY A 206 10.38 5.03 30.40
CA GLY A 206 10.33 3.62 30.76
C GLY A 206 11.68 2.92 30.61
N GLU A 207 11.78 1.71 31.14
CA GLU A 207 12.99 0.89 31.05
C GLU A 207 13.18 0.34 29.64
N SER A 208 14.43 0.30 29.16
CA SER A 208 14.74 -0.19 27.82
C SER A 208 14.57 -1.70 27.64
N GLU A 209 14.64 -2.47 28.73
CA GLU A 209 14.49 -3.94 28.70
C GLU A 209 13.02 -4.39 28.67
N ALA A 210 12.10 -3.52 29.11
CA ALA A 210 10.66 -3.76 29.04
C ALA A 210 10.09 -3.52 27.63
N GLU A 211 10.83 -2.83 26.76
CA GLU A 211 10.40 -2.49 25.41
C GLU A 211 10.75 -3.62 24.43
N LYS A 212 9.71 -4.22 23.85
CA LYS A 212 9.82 -5.38 22.94
C LYS A 212 9.17 -5.15 21.58
N ARG A 213 8.56 -3.97 21.37
CA ARG A 213 7.91 -3.64 20.10
C ARG A 213 8.93 -3.51 18.98
N LEU A 214 8.50 -3.85 17.77
CA LEU A 214 9.22 -3.48 16.55
C LEU A 214 9.50 -1.97 16.55
N TYR A 215 10.75 -1.61 16.29
CA TYR A 215 11.16 -0.22 16.20
C TYR A 215 11.96 0.07 14.93
N PHE A 216 11.79 1.27 14.39
CA PHE A 216 12.59 1.78 13.28
C PHE A 216 13.46 2.95 13.72
N MET A 217 14.65 3.07 13.13
CA MET A 217 15.56 4.18 13.33
C MET A 217 15.95 4.80 11.99
N TRP A 218 16.30 6.08 12.00
CA TRP A 218 16.78 6.77 10.80
C TRP A 218 18.19 6.33 10.43
N ARG A 219 18.33 5.69 9.26
CA ARG A 219 19.63 5.34 8.66
C ARG A 219 20.32 6.54 8.00
N GLN A 220 19.54 7.52 7.54
CA GLN A 220 20.01 8.75 6.87
C GLN A 220 19.41 9.99 7.55
N GLU A 221 20.09 11.14 7.45
CA GLU A 221 19.48 12.44 7.79
C GLU A 221 18.43 12.83 6.73
N GLY A 222 17.40 13.55 7.14
CA GLY A 222 16.33 13.96 6.23
C GLY A 222 15.24 14.77 6.92
N PRO A 223 14.32 15.41 6.17
CA PRO A 223 13.34 16.35 6.71
C PRO A 223 12.40 15.72 7.75
N LEU A 224 12.06 14.43 7.59
CA LEU A 224 11.23 13.69 8.55
C LEU A 224 11.94 13.40 9.88
N LYS A 225 13.28 13.22 9.88
CA LYS A 225 14.09 13.10 11.10
C LYS A 225 14.14 14.42 11.87
N GLU A 226 14.20 15.53 11.14
CA GLU A 226 14.13 16.87 11.73
C GLU A 226 12.73 17.16 12.30
N PHE A 227 11.66 16.71 11.63
CA PHE A 227 10.32 16.75 12.22
C PHE A 227 10.22 15.91 13.50
N ASP A 228 10.82 14.72 13.57
CA ASP A 228 10.86 13.95 14.83
C ASP A 228 11.59 14.71 15.96
N ARG A 229 12.72 15.37 15.67
CA ARG A 229 13.43 16.22 16.65
C ARG A 229 12.51 17.33 17.18
N GLN A 230 11.77 17.99 16.30
CA GLN A 230 10.83 19.05 16.67
C GLN A 230 9.66 18.53 17.51
N LEU A 231 9.06 17.39 17.15
CA LEU A 231 7.97 16.77 17.92
C LEU A 231 8.43 16.30 19.30
N LEU A 232 9.62 15.69 19.41
CA LEU A 232 10.23 15.31 20.68
C LEU A 232 10.56 16.54 21.54
N SER A 233 11.05 17.63 20.93
CA SER A 233 11.28 18.89 21.64
C SER A 233 9.98 19.51 22.16
N GLN A 234 8.86 19.41 21.42
CA GLN A 234 7.54 19.85 21.88
C GLN A 234 7.03 19.01 23.07
N ALA A 235 7.35 17.72 23.11
CA ALA A 235 7.14 16.84 24.27
C ALA A 235 8.14 17.06 25.44
N SER A 236 9.01 18.06 25.38
CA SER A 236 10.08 18.29 26.39
C SER A 236 11.02 17.09 26.57
N ILE A 237 11.40 16.48 25.45
CA ILE A 237 12.40 15.39 25.37
C ILE A 237 13.62 15.92 24.62
N THR A 238 14.76 15.98 25.32
CA THR A 238 16.08 16.27 24.74
C THR A 238 16.48 15.18 23.76
N THR A 239 16.94 15.56 22.57
CA THR A 239 17.36 14.65 21.48
C THR A 239 18.86 14.73 21.17
N GLN A 240 19.56 15.71 21.72
CA GLN A 240 21.01 15.89 21.57
C GLN A 240 21.77 14.66 22.10
N ASN A 241 22.69 14.13 21.27
CA ASN A 241 23.48 12.92 21.54
C ASN A 241 22.65 11.66 21.90
N ARG A 242 21.41 11.58 21.42
CA ARG A 242 20.49 10.46 21.62
C ARG A 242 19.95 9.96 20.29
N GLN A 243 19.70 8.66 20.19
CA GLN A 243 19.12 8.05 19.00
C GLN A 243 17.59 8.17 19.05
N ILE A 244 17.00 8.57 17.92
CA ILE A 244 15.55 8.68 17.74
C ILE A 244 15.04 7.37 17.16
N LEU A 245 14.01 6.82 17.81
CA LEU A 245 13.33 5.57 17.45
C LEU A 245 11.85 5.82 17.18
N LYS A 246 11.24 4.98 16.34
CA LYS A 246 9.80 4.92 16.09
C LYS A 246 9.29 3.57 16.57
N PHE A 247 8.49 3.55 17.62
CA PHE A 247 7.91 2.32 18.15
C PHE A 247 6.59 2.02 17.46
N ILE A 248 6.53 0.85 16.84
CA ILE A 248 5.35 0.34 16.13
C ILE A 248 4.44 -0.37 17.14
N PRO A 249 3.17 0.01 17.30
CA PRO A 249 2.25 -0.74 18.14
C PRO A 249 1.93 -2.09 17.50
N PRO A 250 1.72 -3.18 18.29
CA PRO A 250 1.47 -4.52 17.73
C PRO A 250 0.33 -4.56 16.72
N ALA A 251 -0.78 -3.86 16.98
CA ALA A 251 -1.92 -3.77 16.07
C ALA A 251 -1.59 -3.12 14.70
N LEU A 252 -0.53 -2.32 14.59
CA LEU A 252 -0.02 -1.83 13.30
C LEU A 252 0.90 -2.86 12.64
N GLU A 253 1.71 -3.57 13.43
CA GLU A 253 2.57 -4.65 12.94
C GLU A 253 1.73 -5.75 12.26
N ASP A 254 0.66 -6.21 12.91
CA ASP A 254 -0.27 -7.21 12.36
C ASP A 254 -0.88 -6.76 11.02
N VAL A 255 -1.23 -5.47 10.91
CA VAL A 255 -1.82 -4.89 9.69
C VAL A 255 -0.78 -4.77 8.57
N LEU A 256 0.47 -4.41 8.89
CA LEU A 256 1.57 -4.35 7.94
C LEU A 256 1.92 -5.75 7.41
N GLU A 257 2.00 -6.75 8.28
CA GLU A 257 2.22 -8.16 7.93
C GLU A 257 1.14 -8.69 6.98
N GLN A 258 -0.14 -8.50 7.33
CA GLN A 258 -1.25 -8.92 6.47
C GLN A 258 -1.25 -8.19 5.12
N THR A 259 -0.75 -6.95 5.06
CA THR A 259 -0.66 -6.16 3.83
C THR A 259 0.53 -6.58 2.97
N GLU A 260 1.67 -6.90 3.58
CA GLU A 260 2.84 -7.53 2.94
C GLU A 260 2.45 -8.86 2.28
N MET A 261 1.82 -9.76 3.03
CA MET A 261 1.46 -11.09 2.54
C MET A 261 0.36 -11.05 1.47
N ARG A 262 -0.64 -10.17 1.61
CA ARG A 262 -1.66 -9.97 0.58
C ARG A 262 -1.06 -9.43 -0.72
N TYR A 263 -0.06 -8.55 -0.64
CA TYR A 263 0.65 -8.07 -1.82
C TYR A 263 1.49 -9.19 -2.45
N ALA A 264 2.26 -9.94 -1.66
CA ALA A 264 3.08 -11.07 -2.13
C ALA A 264 2.24 -12.12 -2.86
N GLN A 265 1.10 -12.53 -2.28
CA GLN A 265 0.15 -13.46 -2.89
C GLN A 265 -0.40 -12.94 -4.22
N SER A 266 -0.69 -11.63 -4.33
CA SER A 266 -1.14 -11.00 -5.59
C SER A 266 -0.07 -11.02 -6.70
N LYS A 267 1.21 -11.24 -6.34
CA LYS A 267 2.35 -11.40 -7.26
C LYS A 267 2.75 -12.87 -7.48
N GLY A 268 2.05 -13.82 -6.85
CA GLY A 268 2.31 -15.26 -6.95
C GLY A 268 3.24 -15.84 -5.89
N HIS A 269 3.72 -15.03 -4.95
CA HIS A 269 4.59 -15.45 -3.85
C HIS A 269 3.76 -15.85 -2.63
N ASN A 270 3.92 -17.09 -2.17
CA ASN A 270 3.08 -17.65 -1.12
C ASN A 270 3.78 -17.73 0.25
N SER A 271 5.09 -17.46 0.32
CA SER A 271 5.86 -17.50 1.57
C SER A 271 6.59 -16.19 1.85
N VAL A 272 6.61 -15.79 3.13
CA VAL A 272 7.47 -14.71 3.67
C VAL A 272 8.95 -14.96 3.35
N LYS A 273 9.38 -16.23 3.27
CA LYS A 273 10.76 -16.65 2.98
C LYS A 273 11.29 -16.15 1.64
N GLU A 274 10.39 -15.90 0.69
CA GLU A 274 10.68 -15.37 -0.64
C GLU A 274 10.88 -13.86 -0.65
N ILE A 275 10.50 -13.15 0.42
CA ILE A 275 10.51 -11.68 0.48
C ILE A 275 11.86 -11.17 1.00
N ALA A 276 12.55 -10.36 0.20
CA ALA A 276 13.79 -9.69 0.59
C ALA A 276 13.54 -8.34 1.27
N LYS A 277 12.65 -7.52 0.68
CA LYS A 277 12.37 -6.16 1.13
C LYS A 277 10.94 -5.77 0.78
N THR A 278 10.21 -5.14 1.70
CA THR A 278 8.88 -4.57 1.46
C THR A 278 8.88 -3.09 1.83
N VAL A 279 8.52 -2.25 0.86
CA VAL A 279 8.40 -0.79 1.03
C VAL A 279 6.94 -0.42 1.12
N PHE A 280 6.54 0.06 2.29
CA PHE A 280 5.21 0.59 2.55
C PHE A 280 5.19 2.11 2.39
N GLU A 281 4.12 2.64 1.82
CA GLU A 281 3.85 4.07 1.75
C GLU A 281 2.59 4.40 2.55
N CYS A 282 2.70 5.39 3.45
CA CYS A 282 1.56 5.98 4.13
C CYS A 282 0.81 6.90 3.16
N GLN A 283 -0.39 6.47 2.74
CA GLN A 283 -1.30 7.23 1.90
C GLN A 283 -2.53 7.69 2.69
N GLY A 284 -3.15 8.79 2.25
CA GLY A 284 -4.42 9.26 2.80
C GLY A 284 -5.58 8.39 2.27
N ALA A 285 -6.42 7.89 3.17
CA ALA A 285 -7.55 7.02 2.86
C ALA A 285 -8.84 7.60 3.46
N GLY A 286 -9.58 8.37 2.66
CA GLY A 286 -10.82 9.02 3.09
C GLY A 286 -10.60 9.98 4.25
N SER A 287 -11.05 9.60 5.45
CA SER A 287 -10.91 10.35 6.70
C SER A 287 -9.70 9.95 7.56
N GLY A 288 -8.85 9.04 7.09
CA GLY A 288 -7.69 8.54 7.83
C GLY A 288 -6.48 8.27 6.93
N TYR A 289 -5.59 7.39 7.38
CA TYR A 289 -4.41 6.96 6.64
C TYR A 289 -4.39 5.44 6.50
N THR A 290 -3.67 4.93 5.51
CA THR A 290 -3.39 3.51 5.36
C THR A 290 -1.96 3.32 4.83
N PHE A 291 -1.33 2.20 5.18
CA PHE A 291 -0.12 1.77 4.52
C PHE A 291 -0.47 0.89 3.32
N VAL A 292 0.16 1.16 2.17
CA VAL A 292 0.10 0.30 0.98
C VAL A 292 1.50 -0.13 0.60
N VAL A 293 1.66 -1.36 0.10
CA VAL A 293 2.95 -1.81 -0.46
C VAL A 293 3.10 -1.19 -1.85
N ILE A 294 4.10 -0.32 -2.01
CA ILE A 294 4.44 0.29 -3.31
C ILE A 294 5.47 -0.52 -4.08
N GLN A 295 6.34 -1.23 -3.36
CA GLN A 295 7.45 -1.99 -3.93
C GLN A 295 7.79 -3.17 -3.02
N GLN A 296 7.97 -4.34 -3.61
CA GLN A 296 8.41 -5.54 -2.92
C GLN A 296 9.51 -6.19 -3.76
N HIS A 297 10.63 -6.51 -3.13
CA HIS A 297 11.73 -7.25 -3.73
C HIS A 297 11.71 -8.68 -3.17
N TYR A 298 11.94 -9.64 -4.06
CA TYR A 298 12.00 -11.06 -3.72
C TYR A 298 13.45 -11.53 -3.74
N ARG A 299 13.74 -12.56 -2.93
CA ARG A 299 15.04 -13.22 -2.91
C ARG A 299 15.20 -14.02 -4.19
N ILE A 300 16.41 -14.02 -4.75
CA ILE A 300 16.73 -14.90 -5.89
C ILE A 300 16.68 -16.35 -5.36
N PRO A 301 15.93 -17.27 -6.01
CA PRO A 301 15.94 -18.67 -5.62
C PRO A 301 17.34 -19.26 -5.86
N LYS A 302 17.85 -20.01 -4.86
CA LYS A 302 19.10 -20.78 -4.94
C LYS A 302 18.90 -22.09 -5.69
#